data_AF-A0A3D3HCR2-F1
#
_entry.id   AF-A0A3D3HCR2-F1
#
_cell.length_a   1.000
_cell.length_b   1.000
_cell.length_c   1.000
_cell.angle_alpha   90.00
_cell.angle_beta   90.00
_cell.angle_gamma   90.00
#
_symmetry.space_group_name_H-M   'P 1'
#
loop_
_entity.id
_entity.type
_entity.pdbx_description
1 polymer ?
#
loop_
_entity_poly.entity_id
_entity_poly.type
_entity_poly.pdbx_seq_one_letter_code
_entity_poly.pdbx_strand_id
1 'polypeptide(L)'
;MAFKKGQSGNPAGKRRGTRSRTTIQLQKALLRLLDEHMDKLSEDFGVMKPKERATLLINLAKHVTPPALNPERLTEEQMEQIISYLEKKRKDEQSTTKGQN
;
A
#
# COMPACT_ATOMS: atom_id res chain seq x y z
N MET A 1 -5.80 39.11 -21.14
CA MET A 1 -5.25 39.32 -19.78
C MET A 1 -3.90 38.63 -19.70
N ALA A 2 -2.83 39.37 -19.41
CA ALA A 2 -1.48 38.83 -19.34
C ALA A 2 -1.22 38.21 -17.95
N PHE A 3 -0.79 36.96 -17.90
CA PHE A 3 -0.37 36.31 -16.66
C PHE A 3 0.82 37.07 -16.06
N LYS A 4 0.72 37.48 -14.77
CA LYS A 4 1.84 38.11 -14.05
C LYS A 4 2.94 37.07 -13.82
N LYS A 5 4.17 37.39 -14.19
CA LYS A 5 5.36 36.53 -13.98
C LYS A 5 5.49 36.24 -12.48
N GLY A 6 5.47 34.95 -12.10
CA GLY A 6 5.49 34.49 -10.70
C GLY A 6 4.11 34.15 -10.11
N GLN A 7 3.02 34.47 -10.80
CA GLN A 7 1.66 34.15 -10.39
C GLN A 7 1.12 33.03 -11.31
N SER A 8 1.63 31.80 -11.10
CA SER A 8 0.96 30.64 -11.67
C SER A 8 -0.42 30.53 -11.02
N GLY A 9 -1.44 30.03 -11.74
CA GLY A 9 -2.80 29.82 -11.23
C GLY A 9 -2.91 28.89 -10.01
N ASN A 10 -1.77 28.44 -9.45
CA ASN A 10 -1.65 27.83 -8.14
C ASN A 10 -0.54 28.53 -7.32
N PRO A 11 -0.88 29.54 -6.50
CA PRO A 11 0.06 30.27 -5.64
C PRO A 11 0.71 29.38 -4.56
N ALA A 12 0.05 28.30 -4.16
CA ALA A 12 0.54 27.37 -3.14
C ALA A 12 1.47 26.28 -3.70
N GLY A 13 1.69 26.27 -5.03
CA GLY A 13 2.47 25.23 -5.69
C GLY A 13 1.84 23.84 -5.56
N LYS A 14 2.56 22.83 -6.05
CA LYS A 14 2.13 21.43 -5.89
C LYS A 14 2.14 21.07 -4.39
N ARG A 15 1.01 20.56 -3.86
CA ARG A 15 0.92 20.10 -2.46
C ARG A 15 2.10 19.21 -2.11
N ARG A 16 2.79 19.52 -1.01
CA ARG A 16 3.94 18.77 -0.49
C ARG A 16 3.52 17.30 -0.28
N GLY A 17 4.30 16.36 -0.81
CA GLY A 17 3.98 14.91 -0.77
C GLY A 17 3.17 14.39 -1.97
N THR A 18 2.66 15.25 -2.85
CA THR A 18 1.97 14.77 -4.07
C THR A 18 2.97 14.03 -4.96
N ARG A 19 2.68 12.77 -5.31
CA ARG A 19 3.52 11.96 -6.23
C ARG A 19 3.73 12.69 -7.55
N SER A 20 4.89 12.51 -8.18
CA SER A 20 5.16 13.10 -9.51
C SER A 20 4.13 12.60 -10.52
N ARG A 21 3.73 13.45 -11.48
CA ARG A 21 2.84 13.03 -12.57
C ARG A 21 3.43 11.82 -13.31
N THR A 22 4.75 11.84 -13.50
CA THR A 22 5.52 10.75 -14.10
C THR A 22 5.43 9.46 -13.30
N THR A 23 5.52 9.51 -11.96
CA THR A 23 5.43 8.30 -11.14
C THR A 23 4.02 7.71 -11.13
N ILE A 24 2.99 8.56 -11.18
CA ILE A 24 1.59 8.11 -11.30
C ILE A 24 1.35 7.45 -12.67
N GLN A 25 1.86 8.05 -13.75
CA GLN A 25 1.73 7.50 -15.10
C GLN A 25 2.45 6.17 -15.25
N LEU A 26 3.67 6.06 -14.71
CA LEU A 26 4.43 4.80 -14.70
C LEU A 26 3.69 3.71 -13.93
N GLN A 27 3.17 4.03 -12.74
CA GLN A 27 2.40 3.06 -11.95
C GLN A 27 1.18 2.55 -12.72
N LYS A 28 0.44 3.44 -13.39
CA LYS A 28 -0.71 3.05 -14.23
C LYS A 28 -0.29 2.16 -15.41
N ALA A 29 0.81 2.49 -16.07
CA ALA A 29 1.32 1.69 -17.19
C ALA A 29 1.74 0.29 -16.71
N LEU A 30 2.40 0.19 -15.56
CA LEU A 30 2.78 -1.09 -14.97
C LEU A 30 1.57 -1.93 -14.58
N LEU A 31 0.56 -1.34 -13.94
CA LEU A 31 -0.68 -2.06 -13.59
C LEU A 31 -1.40 -2.58 -14.83
N ARG A 32 -1.52 -1.74 -15.86
CA ARG A 32 -2.12 -2.13 -17.13
C ARG A 32 -1.38 -3.28 -17.81
N LEU A 33 -0.05 -3.23 -17.80
CA LEU A 33 0.78 -4.31 -18.33
C LEU A 33 0.56 -5.61 -17.56
N LEU A 34 0.47 -5.55 -16.22
CA LEU A 34 0.16 -6.73 -15.43
C LEU A 34 -1.21 -7.30 -15.82
N ASP A 35 -2.26 -6.47 -15.83
CA ASP A 35 -3.62 -6.89 -16.18
C ASP A 35 -3.69 -7.53 -17.58
N GLU A 36 -3.02 -6.94 -18.58
CA GLU A 36 -2.99 -7.44 -19.96
C GLU A 36 -2.25 -8.79 -20.12
N HIS A 37 -1.37 -9.13 -19.17
CA HIS A 37 -0.53 -10.33 -19.25
C HIS A 37 -0.83 -11.38 -18.16
N MET A 38 -1.82 -11.14 -17.30
CA MET A 38 -2.19 -12.07 -16.23
C MET A 38 -2.53 -13.47 -16.76
N ASP A 39 -3.25 -13.56 -17.88
CA ASP A 39 -3.66 -14.85 -18.46
C ASP A 39 -2.46 -15.66 -18.98
N LYS A 40 -1.47 -14.98 -19.56
CA LYS A 40 -0.25 -15.61 -20.10
C LYS A 40 0.73 -16.03 -19.01
N LEU A 41 0.63 -15.43 -17.83
CA LEU A 41 1.53 -15.71 -16.72
C LEU A 41 1.52 -17.19 -16.31
N SER A 42 0.35 -17.85 -16.41
CA SER A 42 0.24 -19.29 -16.11
C SER A 42 1.02 -20.15 -17.11
N GLU A 43 1.02 -19.78 -18.39
CA GLU A 43 1.77 -20.47 -19.43
C GLU A 43 3.28 -20.28 -19.22
N ASP A 44 3.69 -19.05 -18.90
CA ASP A 44 5.08 -18.71 -18.61
C ASP A 44 5.63 -19.55 -17.45
N PHE A 45 4.85 -19.75 -16.37
CA PHE A 45 5.23 -20.62 -15.27
C PHE A 45 5.51 -22.06 -15.72
N GLY A 46 4.78 -22.58 -16.70
CA GLY A 46 4.98 -23.93 -17.24
C GLY A 46 6.33 -24.09 -17.96
N VAL A 47 6.79 -23.04 -18.64
CA VAL A 47 8.02 -23.04 -19.44
C VAL A 47 9.26 -22.69 -18.60
N MET A 48 9.10 -22.03 -17.45
CA MET A 48 10.20 -21.67 -16.55
C MET A 48 10.93 -22.88 -15.96
N LYS A 49 12.24 -22.72 -15.69
CA LYS A 49 13.02 -23.71 -14.95
C LYS A 49 12.48 -23.87 -13.51
N PRO A 50 12.53 -25.07 -12.92
CA PRO A 50 11.95 -25.32 -11.60
C PRO A 50 12.40 -24.35 -10.50
N LYS A 51 13.70 -24.01 -10.46
CA LYS A 51 14.27 -23.08 -9.47
C LYS A 51 13.75 -21.64 -9.65
N GLU A 52 13.64 -21.18 -10.90
CA GLU A 52 13.19 -19.83 -11.23
C GLU A 52 11.69 -19.69 -10.92
N ARG A 53 10.90 -20.70 -11.29
CA ARG A 53 9.48 -20.79 -10.93
C ARG A 53 9.28 -20.73 -9.41
N ALA A 54 10.00 -21.54 -8.64
CA ALA A 54 9.91 -21.52 -7.18
C ALA A 54 10.25 -20.15 -6.58
N THR A 55 11.30 -19.51 -7.11
CA THR A 55 11.73 -18.17 -6.65
C THR A 55 10.67 -17.11 -6.95
N LEU A 56 10.08 -17.12 -8.15
CA LEU A 56 9.02 -16.19 -8.55
C LEU A 56 7.77 -16.38 -7.67
N LEU A 57 7.35 -17.63 -7.45
CA LEU A 57 6.21 -17.95 -6.57
C LEU A 57 6.42 -17.47 -5.13
N ILE A 58 7.61 -17.67 -4.56
CA ILE A 58 7.95 -17.16 -3.22
C ILE A 58 7.87 -15.62 -3.17
N ASN A 59 8.29 -14.93 -4.22
CA ASN A 59 8.22 -13.48 -4.27
C ASN A 59 6.78 -12.97 -4.40
N LEU A 60 5.94 -13.64 -5.19
CA LEU A 60 4.51 -13.29 -5.29
C LEU A 60 3.77 -13.58 -4.00
N ALA A 61 4.08 -14.68 -3.31
CA ALA A 61 3.47 -15.03 -2.02
C ALA A 61 3.66 -13.92 -0.96
N LYS A 62 4.77 -13.16 -0.99
CA LYS A 62 5.01 -12.03 -0.08
C LYS A 62 4.02 -10.87 -0.26
N HIS A 63 3.36 -10.78 -1.42
CA HIS A 63 2.38 -9.75 -1.71
C HIS A 63 0.94 -10.17 -1.38
N VAL A 64 0.69 -11.48 -1.25
CA VAL A 64 -0.62 -12.03 -0.86
C VAL A 64 -0.70 -12.20 0.66
N THR A 65 0.39 -12.64 1.28
CA THR A 65 0.43 -12.85 2.72
C THR A 65 0.88 -11.56 3.41
N PRO A 66 0.14 -11.07 4.43
CA PRO A 66 0.61 -9.94 5.21
C PRO A 66 1.98 -10.28 5.83
N PRO A 67 2.96 -9.36 5.78
CA PRO A 67 4.26 -9.61 6.37
C PRO A 67 4.09 -9.86 7.87
N ALA A 68 4.96 -10.71 8.44
CA ALA A 68 5.02 -10.87 9.88
C ALA A 68 5.21 -9.50 10.53
N LEU A 69 4.38 -9.20 11.55
CA LEU A 69 4.46 -7.95 12.29
C LEU A 69 5.86 -7.84 12.88
N ASN A 70 6.65 -6.88 12.40
CA ASN A 70 7.95 -6.56 12.97
C ASN A 70 7.80 -5.29 13.81
N PRO A 71 7.77 -5.40 15.15
CA PRO A 71 7.55 -4.24 16.03
C PRO A 71 8.67 -3.19 15.92
N GLU A 72 9.88 -3.57 15.49
CA GLU A 72 11.01 -2.64 15.33
C GLU A 72 10.92 -1.76 14.08
N ARG A 73 10.03 -2.09 13.14
CA ARG A 73 9.86 -1.36 11.86
C ARG A 73 8.56 -0.57 11.80
N LEU A 74 7.82 -0.48 12.90
CA LEU A 74 6.60 0.31 12.97
C LEU A 74 6.96 1.80 13.01
N THR A 75 6.25 2.60 12.23
CA THR A 75 6.35 4.06 12.34
C THR A 75 5.64 4.53 13.61
N GLU A 76 5.99 5.72 14.10
CA GLU A 76 5.30 6.33 15.26
C GLU A 76 3.78 6.41 15.04
N GLU A 77 3.35 6.82 13.84
CA GLU A 77 1.92 6.87 13.46
C GLU A 77 1.24 5.49 13.57
N GLN A 78 1.93 4.41 13.18
CA GLN A 78 1.39 3.05 13.28
C GLN A 78 1.29 2.59 14.74
N MET A 79 2.25 3.00 15.58
CA MET A 79 2.23 2.71 17.01
C MET A 79 1.06 3.41 17.71
N GLU A 80 0.81 4.68 17.40
CA GLU A 80 -0.35 5.42 17.91
C GLU A 80 -1.68 4.78 17.51
N GLN A 81 -1.80 4.32 16.26
CA GLN A 81 -2.97 3.59 15.79
C GLN A 81 -3.20 2.31 16.60
N ILE A 82 -2.15 1.53 16.86
CA ILE A 82 -2.24 0.31 17.68
C ILE A 82 -2.71 0.64 19.09
N ILE A 83 -2.14 1.67 19.73
CA ILE A 83 -2.53 2.09 21.09
C ILE A 83 -4.01 2.48 21.11
N SER A 84 -4.44 3.33 20.17
CA SER A 84 -5.83 3.78 20.08
C SER A 84 -6.82 2.61 19.91
N TYR A 85 -6.44 1.61 19.11
CA TYR A 85 -7.22 0.40 18.90
C TYR A 85 -7.34 -0.43 20.18
N LEU A 86 -6.23 -0.63 20.90
CA LEU A 86 -6.21 -1.37 22.16
C LEU A 86 -7.03 -0.69 23.26
N GLU A 87 -6.96 0.63 23.36
CA GLU A 87 -7.78 1.40 24.32
C GLU A 87 -9.27 1.29 24.02
N LYS A 88 -9.65 1.38 22.74
CA LYS A 88 -11.04 1.22 22.31
C LYS A 88 -11.55 -0.18 22.65
N LYS A 89 -10.79 -1.22 22.27
CA LYS A 89 -11.14 -2.61 22.58
C LYS A 89 -11.35 -2.84 24.07
N ARG A 90 -10.46 -2.30 24.91
CA ARG A 90 -10.59 -2.38 26.39
C ARG A 90 -11.86 -1.68 26.90
N LYS A 91 -12.23 -0.52 26.34
CA LYS A 91 -13.46 0.19 26.71
C LYS A 91 -14.72 -0.60 26.31
N ASP A 92 -14.70 -1.25 25.15
CA ASP A 92 -15.80 -2.08 24.65
C ASP A 92 -15.98 -3.36 25.52
N GLU A 93 -14.89 -3.95 26.00
CA GLU A 93 -14.93 -5.08 26.94
C GLU A 93 -15.46 -4.68 28.33
N GLN A 94 -15.16 -3.46 28.79
CA GLN A 94 -15.67 -2.96 30.07
C GLN A 94 -17.16 -2.54 30.00
N SER A 95 -17.64 -2.08 28.84
CA SER A 95 -19.06 -1.72 28.65
C SER A 95 -19.95 -2.97 28.54
N THR A 96 -19.47 -4.02 27.89
CA THR A 96 -20.17 -5.31 27.80
C THR A 96 -20.28 -6.03 29.15
N THR A 97 -19.27 -5.91 30.02
CA THR A 97 -19.28 -6.53 31.36
C THR A 97 -20.20 -5.80 32.35
N LYS A 98 -20.41 -4.49 32.19
CA LYS A 98 -21.30 -3.69 33.05
C LYS A 98 -22.78 -3.82 32.71
N GLY A 99 -23.14 -4.41 31.57
CA GLY A 99 -24.53 -4.61 31.14
C GLY A 99 -25.17 -5.93 31.56
N GLN A 100 -24.44 -6.79 32.30
CA GLN A 100 -24.90 -8.12 32.72
C GLN A 100 -25.14 -8.27 34.23
N ASN A 101 -25.00 -7.21 35.03
CA ASN A 101 -25.33 -7.17 36.45
C ASN A 101 -26.46 -6.18 36.74
#